data_AF-A0AA42Z785-F1
#
_entry.id   AF-A0AA42Z785-F1
#
_cell.length_a   1.000
_cell.length_b   1.000
_cell.length_c   1.000
_cell.angle_alpha   90.00
_cell.angle_beta   90.00
_cell.angle_gamma   90.00
#
_symmetry.space_group_name_H-M   'P 1'
#
loop_
_entity.id
_entity.type
_entity.pdbx_description
1 polymer ?
#
loop_
_entity_poly.entity_id
_entity_poly.type
_entity_poly.pdbx_seq_one_letter_code
_entity_poly.pdbx_strand_id
1 'polypeptide(L)'
;QLRRDGTIHNYLRMLWGKKILHWSENPLSALEIMIELNNKYALDGRNPNSYSGIFWVLGRYDRAWGPERPIFGKVRYMTSSNTRRKLRVRGYLERYGRD
;
A
#
# COMPACT_ATOMS: atom_id res chain seq x y z
N GLN A 1 11.48 -3.30 -4.98
CA GLN A 1 12.06 -2.82 -3.71
C GLN A 1 11.84 -3.84 -2.58
N LEU A 2 10.61 -4.02 -2.07
CA LEU A 2 10.34 -4.86 -0.90
C LEU A 2 10.98 -6.27 -0.95
N ARG A 3 10.84 -6.97 -2.08
CA ARG A 3 11.44 -8.31 -2.28
C ARG A 3 12.97 -8.33 -2.31
N ARG A 4 13.60 -7.28 -2.87
CA ARG A 4 15.05 -7.20 -3.06
C ARG A 4 15.77 -6.67 -1.82
N ASP A 5 15.20 -5.65 -1.20
CA ASP A 5 15.88 -4.84 -0.18
C ASP A 5 15.30 -5.07 1.23
N GLY A 6 14.21 -5.85 1.34
CA GLY A 6 13.50 -6.06 2.59
C GLY A 6 12.79 -4.82 3.16
N THR A 7 12.82 -3.71 2.43
CA THR A 7 12.20 -2.43 2.80
C THR A 7 11.43 -1.85 1.63
N ILE A 8 10.46 -1.00 1.91
CA ILE A 8 9.73 -0.25 0.88
C ILE A 8 9.54 1.19 1.32
N HIS A 9 9.71 2.13 0.40
CA HIS A 9 9.51 3.55 0.69
C HIS A 9 8.10 3.79 1.27
N ASN A 10 8.00 4.46 2.42
CA ASN A 10 6.75 4.58 3.20
C ASN A 10 5.55 5.07 2.38
N TYR A 11 5.72 6.11 1.56
CA TYR A 11 4.62 6.58 0.70
C TYR A 11 4.20 5.55 -0.36
N LEU A 12 5.16 4.75 -0.86
CA LEU A 12 4.87 3.67 -1.79
C LEU A 12 4.24 2.46 -1.09
N ARG A 13 4.53 2.22 0.20
CA ARG A 13 3.83 1.22 1.03
C ARG A 13 2.34 1.52 1.11
N MET A 14 1.98 2.79 1.31
CA MET A 14 0.58 3.23 1.30
C MET A 14 -0.08 2.99 -0.07
N LEU A 15 0.57 3.41 -1.17
CA LEU A 15 0.05 3.19 -2.51
C LEU A 15 -0.09 1.69 -2.81
N TRP A 16 0.93 0.89 -2.48
CA TRP A 16 0.97 -0.55 -2.67
C TRP A 16 -0.21 -1.23 -1.98
N GLY A 17 -0.44 -0.95 -0.69
CA GLY A 17 -1.59 -1.51 0.02
C GLY A 17 -2.92 -1.06 -0.58
N LYS A 18 -3.05 0.22 -0.95
CA LYS A 18 -4.27 0.72 -1.60
C LYS A 18 -4.52 0.03 -2.95
N LYS A 19 -3.47 -0.39 -3.67
CA LYS A 19 -3.62 -1.18 -4.92
C LYS A 19 -4.00 -2.63 -4.67
N ILE A 20 -3.47 -3.26 -3.62
CA ILE A 20 -3.95 -4.59 -3.20
C ILE A 20 -5.44 -4.53 -2.88
N LEU A 21 -5.89 -3.54 -2.10
CA LEU A 21 -7.32 -3.35 -1.82
C LEU A 21 -8.15 -3.17 -3.10
N HIS A 22 -7.66 -2.39 -4.07
CA HIS A 22 -8.37 -2.13 -5.32
C HIS A 22 -8.58 -3.37 -6.19
N TRP A 23 -7.66 -4.32 -6.12
CA TRP A 23 -7.60 -5.48 -7.02
C TRP A 23 -7.95 -6.80 -6.33
N SER A 24 -8.28 -6.76 -5.05
CA SER A 24 -8.77 -7.93 -4.31
C SER A 24 -10.28 -8.02 -4.45
N GLU A 25 -10.81 -9.24 -4.38
CA GLU A 25 -12.25 -9.51 -4.43
C GLU A 25 -13.01 -8.81 -3.29
N ASN A 26 -12.41 -8.78 -2.10
CA ASN A 26 -12.98 -8.14 -0.92
C ASN A 26 -11.88 -7.63 0.04
N PRO A 27 -12.23 -6.78 1.03
CA PRO A 27 -11.26 -6.22 1.97
C PRO A 27 -10.55 -7.22 2.89
N LEU A 28 -11.18 -8.37 3.20
CA LEU A 28 -10.57 -9.41 4.04
C LEU A 28 -9.45 -10.12 3.27
N SER A 29 -9.68 -10.47 2.00
CA SER A 29 -8.64 -11.01 1.13
C SER A 29 -7.49 -10.01 0.94
N ALA A 30 -7.79 -8.72 0.80
CA ALA A 30 -6.76 -7.68 0.73
C ALA A 30 -5.91 -7.61 2.01
N LEU A 31 -6.54 -7.76 3.18
CA LEU A 31 -5.87 -7.81 4.49
C LEU A 31 -4.91 -9.00 4.57
N GLU A 32 -5.38 -10.19 4.23
CA GLU A 32 -4.59 -11.43 4.25
C GLU A 32 -3.37 -11.31 3.34
N ILE A 33 -3.55 -10.86 2.09
CA ILE A 33 -2.48 -10.65 1.12
C ILE A 33 -1.45 -9.63 1.65
N MET A 34 -1.91 -8.50 2.20
CA MET A 34 -1.01 -7.48 2.75
C MET A 34 -0.19 -8.01 3.94
N ILE A 35 -0.82 -8.76 4.85
CA ILE A 35 -0.14 -9.36 6.00
C ILE A 35 0.89 -10.38 5.53
N GLU A 36 0.51 -11.30 4.64
CA GLU A 36 1.40 -12.35 4.14
C GLU A 36 2.64 -11.72 3.47
N LEU A 37 2.42 -10.83 2.49
CA LEU A 37 3.51 -10.23 1.73
C LEU A 37 4.41 -9.35 2.62
N ASN A 38 3.81 -8.58 3.53
CA ASN A 38 4.60 -7.74 4.43
C ASN A 38 5.40 -8.58 5.44
N ASN A 39 4.81 -9.65 6.00
CA ASN A 39 5.52 -10.51 6.95
C ASN A 39 6.60 -11.36 6.28
N LYS A 40 6.39 -11.76 5.02
CA LYS A 40 7.33 -12.57 4.25
C LYS A 40 8.56 -11.78 3.81
N TYR A 41 8.37 -10.55 3.35
CA TYR A 41 9.44 -9.79 2.70
C TYR A 41 9.98 -8.62 3.51
N ALA A 42 9.18 -8.01 4.38
CA ALA A 42 9.61 -6.81 5.10
C ALA A 42 10.48 -7.17 6.31
N LEU A 43 11.66 -6.56 6.42
CA LEU A 43 12.53 -6.65 7.60
C LEU A 43 11.84 -6.05 8.83
N ASP A 44 11.02 -5.02 8.63
CA ASP A 44 10.16 -4.40 9.63
C ASP A 44 8.73 -4.99 9.65
N GLY A 45 8.55 -6.19 9.12
CA GLY A 45 7.30 -6.95 9.19
C GLY A 45 7.06 -7.56 10.57
N ARG A 46 5.90 -8.23 10.77
CA ARG A 46 5.52 -8.88 12.04
C ARG A 46 5.61 -7.94 13.26
N ASN A 47 5.42 -6.64 13.04
CA ASN A 47 5.55 -5.61 14.06
C ASN A 47 4.21 -4.86 14.19
N PRO A 48 3.82 -4.41 15.40
CA PRO A 48 2.58 -3.65 15.61
C PRO A 48 2.43 -2.43 14.70
N ASN A 49 3.54 -1.77 14.34
CA ASN A 49 3.54 -0.65 13.39
C ASN A 49 3.16 -1.11 11.97
N SER A 50 3.62 -2.28 11.54
CA SER A 50 3.27 -2.84 10.23
C SER A 50 1.77 -3.15 10.16
N TYR A 51 1.21 -3.79 11.18
CA TYR A 51 -0.23 -4.05 11.26
C TYR A 51 -1.03 -2.75 11.29
N SER A 52 -0.61 -1.77 12.09
CA SER A 52 -1.27 -0.45 12.13
C SER A 52 -1.26 0.23 10.76
N GLY A 53 -0.15 0.16 10.02
CA GLY A 53 -0.06 0.65 8.64
C GLY A 53 -0.96 -0.09 7.66
N ILE A 54 -1.08 -1.41 7.77
CA ILE A 54 -1.99 -2.22 6.96
C ILE A 54 -3.46 -1.87 7.28
N PHE A 55 -3.84 -1.75 8.55
CA PHE A 55 -5.20 -1.34 8.91
C PHE A 55 -5.51 0.10 8.49
N TRP A 56 -4.51 0.99 8.47
CA TRP A 56 -4.65 2.32 7.87
C TRP A 56 -4.93 2.25 6.37
N VAL A 57 -4.37 1.25 5.66
CA VAL A 57 -4.72 1.01 4.26
C VAL A 57 -6.23 0.77 4.11
N LEU A 58 -6.82 0.05 5.06
CA LEU A 58 -8.26 -0.27 5.10
C LEU A 58 -9.13 0.82 5.76
N GLY A 59 -8.53 1.93 6.22
CA GLY A 59 -9.25 3.09 6.74
C GLY A 59 -9.18 3.30 8.26
N ARG A 60 -8.52 2.41 9.01
CA ARG A 60 -8.33 2.63 10.46
C ARG A 60 -7.42 3.85 10.70
N TYR A 61 -7.76 4.67 11.70
CA TYR A 61 -7.00 5.88 12.05
C TYR A 61 -6.97 6.98 10.98
N ASP A 62 -7.72 6.84 9.88
CA ASP A 62 -7.95 7.92 8.92
C ASP A 62 -9.42 8.38 9.01
N ARG A 63 -9.70 9.54 8.43
CA ARG A 63 -11.07 10.05 8.28
C ARG A 63 -11.72 9.50 7.02
N ALA A 64 -13.04 9.66 6.90
CA ALA A 64 -13.77 9.42 5.66
C ALA A 64 -13.36 10.43 4.56
N TRP A 65 -13.26 9.95 3.32
CA TRP A 65 -12.93 10.74 2.13
C TRP A 65 -14.11 10.80 1.17
N GLY A 66 -14.26 11.95 0.51
CA GLY A 66 -15.26 12.18 -0.53
C GLY A 66 -14.61 12.55 -1.87
N PRO A 67 -15.30 12.34 -3.00
CA PRO A 67 -16.56 11.59 -3.12
C PRO A 67 -16.37 10.10 -2.85
N GLU A 68 -17.45 9.41 -2.54
CA GLU A 68 -17.47 7.94 -2.46
C GLU A 68 -17.06 7.32 -3.80
N ARG A 69 -16.30 6.23 -3.77
CA ARG A 69 -15.77 5.57 -4.97
C ARG A 69 -16.13 4.09 -4.99
N PRO A 70 -16.36 3.50 -6.18
CA PRO A 70 -16.44 2.05 -6.33
C PRO A 70 -15.24 1.38 -5.66
N ILE A 71 -15.49 0.23 -5.02
CA ILE A 71 -14.52 -0.59 -4.28
C ILE A 71 -14.03 0.05 -2.96
N PHE A 72 -13.69 1.33 -2.97
CA PHE A 72 -13.13 2.01 -1.79
C PHE A 72 -14.15 2.56 -0.81
N GLY A 73 -15.40 2.77 -1.24
CA GLY A 73 -16.36 3.56 -0.47
C GLY A 73 -15.76 4.92 -0.12
N LYS A 74 -15.64 5.21 1.18
CA LYS A 74 -15.04 6.43 1.74
C LYS A 74 -13.60 6.25 2.24
N VAL A 75 -12.95 5.11 1.99
CA VAL A 75 -11.53 4.93 2.29
C VAL A 75 -10.70 5.84 1.38
N ARG A 76 -9.63 6.45 1.91
CA ARG A 76 -8.76 7.36 1.15
C ARG A 76 -8.29 6.70 -0.16
N TYR A 77 -8.58 7.32 -1.30
CA TYR A 77 -8.11 6.83 -2.58
C TYR A 77 -6.70 7.33 -2.92
N MET A 78 -5.87 6.49 -3.54
CA MET A 78 -4.52 6.84 -4.00
C MET A 78 -4.28 6.34 -5.43
N THR A 79 -3.66 7.19 -6.26
CA THR A 79 -3.34 6.86 -7.65
C THR A 79 -1.83 6.93 -7.92
N SER A 80 -1.39 6.15 -8.90
CA SER A 80 -0.01 6.21 -9.39
C SER A 80 0.29 7.56 -10.04
N SER A 81 -0.69 8.20 -10.70
CA SER A 81 -0.55 9.54 -11.28
C SER A 81 -0.27 10.60 -10.22
N ASN A 82 -1.04 10.64 -9.13
CA ASN A 82 -0.80 11.59 -8.03
C ASN A 82 0.51 11.28 -7.29
N THR A 83 0.86 9.99 -7.17
CA THR A 83 2.14 9.60 -6.58
C THR A 83 3.33 10.09 -7.41
N ARG A 84 3.26 9.99 -8.74
CA ARG A 84 4.29 10.50 -9.66
C ARG A 84 4.46 12.02 -9.57
N ARG A 85 3.41 12.77 -9.22
CA ARG A 85 3.49 14.22 -8.98
C ARG A 85 4.19 14.56 -7.67
N LYS A 86 4.10 13.70 -6.66
CA LYS A 86 4.65 13.93 -5.30
C LYS A 86 6.04 13.35 -5.09
N LEU A 87 6.36 12.25 -5.77
CA LEU A 87 7.62 11.54 -5.64
C LEU A 87 8.33 11.50 -6.99
N ARG A 88 9.65 11.67 -6.97
CA ARG A 88 10.53 11.45 -8.13
C ARG A 88 10.65 9.95 -8.42
N VAL A 89 9.61 9.36 -9.00
CA VAL A 89 9.52 7.90 -9.21
C VAL A 89 10.37 7.38 -10.38
N ARG A 90 10.95 8.25 -11.22
CA ARG A 90 11.74 7.82 -12.39
C ARG A 90 12.92 6.93 -11.98
N GLY A 91 13.81 7.42 -11.12
CA GLY A 91 14.94 6.64 -10.62
C GLY A 91 14.52 5.42 -9.80
N TYR A 92 13.39 5.51 -9.09
CA TYR A 92 12.80 4.36 -8.40
C TYR A 92 12.42 3.24 -9.39
N LEU A 93 11.78 3.58 -10.50
CA LEU A 93 11.37 2.63 -11.53
C LEU A 93 12.56 2.11 -12.35
N GLU A 94 13.56 2.94 -12.64
CA GLU A 94 14.80 2.50 -13.28
C GLU A 94 15.52 1.45 -12.41
N ARG A 95 15.53 1.64 -11.08
CA ARG A 95 16.19 0.73 -10.14
C ARG A 95 15.40 -0.55 -9.86
N TYR A 96 14.08 -0.45 -9.68
CA TYR A 96 13.24 -1.54 -9.16
C TYR A 96 12.14 -2.02 -10.11
N GLY A 97 11.95 -1.38 -11.26
CA GLY A 97 10.89 -1.71 -12.21
C GLY A 97 11.27 -2.74 -13.27
N ARG A 98 12.55 -3.10 -13.35
CA ARG A 98 13.05 -4.21 -14.17
C ARG A 98 13.34 -5.38 -13.23
N ASP A 99 12.31 -6.19 -12.99
CA ASP A 99 12.33 -7.51 -12.38
C ASP A 99 10.94 -8.15 -12.42
#